data_AF-A0A1I3BUD9-F1
#
_entry.id   AF-A0A1I3BUD9-F1
#
_cell.length_a   1.000
_cell.length_b   1.000
_cell.length_c   1.000
_cell.angle_alpha   90.00
_cell.angle_beta   90.00
_cell.angle_gamma   90.00
#
_symmetry.space_group_name_H-M   'P 1'
#
loop_
_entity.id
_entity.type
_entity.pdbx_description
1 polymer ?
#
loop_
_entity_poly.entity_id
_entity_poly.type
_entity_poly.pdbx_seq_one_letter_code
_entity_poly.pdbx_strand_id
1 'polypeptide(L)'
;MRTDEEVSPTTRRSQVVARREQNRVSGLSIDVHTCGDGEILKALKRANNRRAKFEYLTRELDADILKRGQQLIRYALGSFRELLTPLDVADFHSRRTTISSRLAQLDRFAGRIASDPEANPATGTFRDVVSALEELEDIWDDVPASNKKQGVLVNNLLYGALDRGDSISVITATESQQQALTMFLQSEHASLYRDLGDDLSIHDTHSVRSADPTDHVVLYGALRWADRDLLRTDVATDAVVLAYPIEMGLLHSQVDAVENSFKSIADAPFWSVIDKLTHLTTEEPADVERVDIDLPEYEEPSTSDLGGDISVDEAEGEDLGNIVRGYETDYEDSEEFDPTEYETSATKQTTSSGGWTETDCLDVHFDEGLSMYLRKDTEVYSVREGHDKLFKKNASRLKKHDVVVHLEDTDEIREELYALIRERGDVGLYYYANLWKVNLEAALEETGDDLDDFVEKIEQQGLDKGHGTYERWYKMEVHRTRSKKSFWAIAEAYDLEGVKENFSQVWNAVQEMETIYGRLKKALRQTALRSAADGTLDDVMLSESPDIRLSDFEIGKYLYRMEVHSIEDGVETKSSQIGRLRGA
;
A
#
# COMPACT_ATOMS: atom_id res chain seq x y z
N MET A 1 11.91 -60.70 5.92
CA MET A 1 12.18 -59.95 7.15
C MET A 1 13.35 -59.00 6.90
N ARG A 2 13.02 -57.80 6.44
CA ARG A 2 13.82 -56.59 6.62
C ARG A 2 12.84 -55.59 7.21
N THR A 3 13.22 -55.12 8.38
CA THR A 3 12.42 -54.42 9.39
C THR A 3 12.08 -53.01 8.96
N ASP A 4 10.79 -52.70 9.08
CA ASP A 4 10.12 -51.45 9.40
C ASP A 4 10.86 -50.13 9.16
N GLU A 5 10.28 -49.38 8.21
CA GLU A 5 10.32 -47.94 8.10
C GLU A 5 9.93 -47.29 9.44
N GLU A 6 10.88 -46.65 10.12
CA GLU A 6 10.58 -45.56 11.05
C GLU A 6 10.88 -44.25 10.35
N VAL A 7 9.90 -43.77 9.57
CA VAL A 7 9.83 -42.35 9.18
C VAL A 7 9.42 -41.57 10.43
N SER A 8 10.34 -40.77 10.93
CA SER A 8 10.19 -39.88 12.09
C SER A 8 8.97 -38.94 11.93
N PRO A 9 8.21 -38.64 13.01
CA PRO A 9 6.99 -37.84 12.90
C PRO A 9 7.32 -36.38 12.52
N THR A 10 7.12 -36.03 11.26
CA THR A 10 7.10 -34.64 10.77
C THR A 10 6.05 -33.85 11.55
N THR A 11 6.43 -32.72 12.14
CA THR A 11 5.49 -31.78 12.76
C THR A 11 4.45 -31.33 11.74
N ARG A 12 3.21 -31.04 12.16
CA ARG A 12 2.12 -30.52 11.30
C ARG A 12 2.61 -29.39 10.37
N ARG A 13 3.49 -28.52 10.87
CA ARG A 13 4.14 -27.44 10.10
C ARG A 13 4.99 -27.94 8.93
N SER A 14 5.78 -29.01 9.11
CA SER A 14 6.59 -29.60 8.04
C SER A 14 5.72 -30.25 6.96
N GLN A 15 4.58 -30.83 7.32
CA GLN A 15 3.62 -31.41 6.37
C GLN A 15 2.92 -30.32 5.54
N VAL A 16 2.53 -29.22 6.18
CA VAL A 16 1.93 -28.05 5.50
C VAL A 16 2.91 -27.44 4.50
N VAL A 17 4.16 -27.21 4.90
CA VAL A 17 5.19 -26.68 4.00
C VAL A 17 5.43 -27.63 2.82
N ALA A 18 5.60 -28.92 3.08
CA ALA A 18 5.83 -29.91 2.02
C ALA A 18 4.67 -29.95 1.01
N ARG A 19 3.41 -29.89 1.47
CA ARG A 19 2.24 -29.88 0.60
C ARG A 19 2.11 -28.58 -0.21
N ARG A 20 2.47 -27.42 0.35
CA ARG A 20 2.51 -26.15 -0.42
C ARG A 20 3.61 -26.14 -1.47
N GLU A 21 4.80 -26.64 -1.16
CA GLU A 21 5.86 -26.78 -2.16
C GLU A 21 5.45 -27.77 -3.26
N GLN A 22 4.75 -28.85 -2.91
CA GLN A 22 4.18 -29.77 -3.90
C GLN A 22 3.14 -29.08 -4.79
N ASN A 23 2.25 -28.26 -4.24
CA ASN A 23 1.28 -27.49 -5.01
C ASN A 23 1.98 -26.50 -5.96
N ARG A 24 3.02 -25.81 -5.49
CA ARG A 24 3.84 -24.91 -6.34
C ARG A 24 4.44 -25.64 -7.54
N VAL A 25 4.96 -26.85 -7.32
CA VAL A 25 5.56 -27.67 -8.39
C VAL A 25 4.50 -28.23 -9.34
N SER A 26 3.33 -28.57 -8.81
CA SER A 26 2.21 -29.11 -9.60
C SER A 26 1.59 -28.06 -10.52
N GLY A 27 1.72 -26.78 -10.17
CA GLY A 27 1.07 -25.68 -10.86
C GLY A 27 -0.36 -25.45 -10.33
N LEU A 28 -0.94 -24.32 -10.75
CA LEU A 28 -2.31 -23.96 -10.42
C LEU A 28 -3.14 -24.00 -11.69
N SER A 29 -4.17 -24.85 -11.71
CA SER A 29 -5.25 -24.82 -12.69
C SER A 29 -6.27 -23.76 -12.27
N ILE A 30 -6.68 -22.87 -13.18
CA ILE A 30 -7.68 -21.84 -12.89
C ILE A 30 -8.88 -22.01 -13.81
N ASP A 31 -10.05 -22.20 -13.22
CA ASP A 31 -11.33 -22.16 -13.92
C ASP A 31 -12.07 -20.86 -13.59
N VAL A 32 -12.57 -20.16 -14.62
CA VAL A 32 -13.34 -18.92 -14.45
C VAL A 32 -14.82 -19.19 -14.62
N HIS A 33 -15.54 -19.17 -13.50
CA HIS A 33 -16.98 -19.25 -13.48
C HIS A 33 -17.61 -17.86 -13.64
N THR A 34 -18.10 -17.58 -14.86
CA THR A 34 -18.83 -16.35 -15.14
C THR A 34 -20.18 -16.34 -14.42
N CYS A 35 -20.31 -15.45 -13.44
CA CYS A 35 -21.52 -15.19 -12.67
C CYS A 35 -22.32 -14.05 -13.29
N GLY A 36 -23.60 -13.90 -12.92
CA GLY A 36 -24.43 -12.78 -13.40
C GLY A 36 -25.26 -13.12 -14.61
N ASP A 37 -26.58 -13.03 -14.45
CA ASP A 37 -27.55 -13.08 -15.55
C ASP A 37 -28.73 -12.12 -15.28
N GLY A 38 -29.46 -11.76 -16.33
CA GLY A 38 -30.68 -10.96 -16.22
C GLY A 38 -30.42 -9.51 -15.82
N GLU A 39 -31.13 -9.03 -14.82
CA GLU A 39 -31.15 -7.61 -14.43
C GLU A 39 -29.85 -7.15 -13.77
N ILE A 40 -29.20 -8.01 -12.97
CA ILE A 40 -27.94 -7.67 -12.30
C ILE A 40 -26.81 -7.44 -13.30
N LEU A 41 -26.72 -8.30 -14.33
CA LEU A 41 -25.71 -8.15 -15.37
C LEU A 41 -25.93 -6.87 -16.18
N LYS A 42 -27.19 -6.52 -16.46
CA LYS A 42 -27.55 -5.27 -17.16
C LYS A 42 -27.18 -4.04 -16.32
N ALA A 43 -27.45 -4.06 -15.01
CA ALA A 43 -27.11 -2.96 -14.11
C ALA A 43 -25.58 -2.81 -13.96
N LEU A 44 -24.85 -3.91 -13.74
CA LEU A 44 -23.38 -3.92 -13.70
C LEU A 44 -22.77 -3.39 -15.00
N LYS A 45 -23.27 -3.84 -16.17
CA LYS A 45 -22.81 -3.35 -17.48
C LYS A 45 -23.10 -1.86 -17.66
N ARG A 46 -24.27 -1.38 -17.22
CA ARG A 46 -24.64 0.03 -17.27
C ARG A 46 -23.73 0.89 -16.40
N ALA A 47 -23.50 0.49 -15.14
CA ALA A 47 -22.60 1.18 -14.22
C ALA A 47 -21.17 1.22 -14.77
N ASN A 48 -20.66 0.09 -15.30
CA ASN A 48 -19.33 0.03 -15.89
C ASN A 48 -19.19 0.90 -17.15
N ASN A 49 -20.18 0.89 -18.04
CA ASN A 49 -20.15 1.72 -19.26
C ASN A 49 -20.17 3.21 -18.93
N ARG A 50 -21.00 3.62 -17.95
CA ARG A 50 -21.05 5.01 -17.51
C ARG A 50 -19.74 5.41 -16.83
N ARG A 51 -19.14 4.53 -16.01
CA ARG A 51 -17.80 4.73 -15.44
C ARG A 51 -16.78 4.97 -16.54
N ALA A 52 -16.74 4.10 -17.56
CA ALA A 52 -15.78 4.24 -18.66
C ALA A 52 -15.92 5.59 -19.38
N LYS A 53 -17.16 6.05 -19.60
CA LYS A 53 -17.43 7.38 -20.16
C LYS A 53 -16.94 8.52 -19.26
N PHE A 54 -17.12 8.40 -17.94
CA PHE A 54 -16.60 9.38 -16.99
C PHE A 54 -15.06 9.40 -16.96
N GLU A 55 -14.42 8.23 -17.03
CA GLU A 55 -12.96 8.12 -17.07
C GLU A 55 -12.36 8.72 -18.33
N TYR A 56 -13.03 8.55 -19.47
CA TYR A 56 -12.65 9.22 -20.70
C TYR A 56 -12.63 10.76 -20.53
N LEU A 57 -13.72 11.33 -20.00
CA LEU A 57 -13.80 12.77 -19.72
C LEU A 57 -12.78 13.23 -18.67
N THR A 58 -12.47 12.37 -17.70
CA THR A 58 -11.44 12.66 -16.69
C THR A 58 -10.06 12.83 -17.33
N ARG A 59 -9.73 12.02 -18.34
CA ARG A 59 -8.48 12.17 -19.12
C ARG A 59 -8.49 13.42 -20.00
N GLU A 60 -9.62 13.73 -20.64
CA GLU A 60 -9.72 14.91 -21.49
C GLU A 60 -9.61 16.23 -20.72
N LEU A 61 -10.19 16.29 -19.53
CA LEU A 61 -10.24 17.51 -18.72
C LEU A 61 -9.05 17.64 -17.75
N ASP A 62 -8.38 16.53 -17.42
CA ASP A 62 -7.20 16.43 -16.54
C ASP A 62 -7.31 17.15 -15.18
N ALA A 63 -8.52 17.33 -14.67
CA ALA A 63 -8.74 17.99 -13.38
C ALA A 63 -8.53 17.01 -12.20
N ASP A 64 -7.75 17.41 -11.19
CA ASP A 64 -7.43 16.59 -10.01
C ASP A 64 -8.69 16.05 -9.29
N ILE A 65 -9.74 16.87 -9.22
CA ILE A 65 -11.00 16.50 -8.59
C ILE A 65 -11.70 15.36 -9.33
N LEU A 66 -11.53 15.27 -10.66
CA LEU A 66 -12.08 14.19 -11.48
C LEU A 66 -11.30 12.89 -11.28
N LYS A 67 -9.97 12.95 -11.15
CA LYS A 67 -9.13 11.78 -10.78
C LYS A 67 -9.59 11.19 -9.45
N ARG A 68 -9.88 12.05 -8.46
CA ARG A 68 -10.46 11.61 -7.18
C ARG A 68 -11.87 11.02 -7.35
N GLY A 69 -12.72 11.63 -8.17
CA GLY A 69 -14.05 11.11 -8.49
C GLY A 69 -13.99 9.72 -9.14
N GLN A 70 -13.03 9.50 -10.05
CA GLN A 70 -12.78 8.23 -10.72
C GLN A 70 -12.41 7.13 -9.71
N GLN A 71 -11.51 7.42 -8.76
CA GLN A 71 -11.17 6.49 -7.70
C GLN A 71 -12.38 6.11 -6.85
N LEU A 72 -13.17 7.10 -6.41
CA LEU A 72 -14.37 6.84 -5.59
C LEU A 72 -15.40 5.96 -6.33
N ILE A 73 -15.62 6.21 -7.63
CA ILE A 73 -16.50 5.38 -8.47
C ILE A 73 -15.95 3.95 -8.59
N ARG A 74 -14.64 3.80 -8.84
CA ARG A 74 -13.99 2.49 -8.94
C ARG A 74 -14.15 1.71 -7.63
N TYR A 75 -14.01 2.35 -6.48
CA TYR A 75 -14.24 1.72 -5.18
C TYR A 75 -15.68 1.29 -4.97
N ALA A 76 -16.65 2.13 -5.32
CA ALA A 76 -18.07 1.79 -5.16
C ALA A 76 -18.47 0.61 -6.06
N LEU A 77 -18.11 0.65 -7.36
CA LEU A 77 -18.34 -0.47 -8.27
C LEU A 77 -17.57 -1.72 -7.84
N GLY A 78 -16.33 -1.55 -7.37
CA GLY A 78 -15.49 -2.60 -6.83
C GLY A 78 -16.17 -3.35 -5.69
N SER A 79 -16.75 -2.62 -4.73
CA SER A 79 -17.44 -3.22 -3.59
C SER A 79 -18.53 -4.19 -4.01
N PHE A 80 -19.36 -3.88 -5.01
CA PHE A 80 -20.37 -4.81 -5.53
C PHE A 80 -19.77 -6.05 -6.20
N ARG A 81 -18.69 -5.90 -6.98
CA ARG A 81 -18.03 -7.03 -7.65
C ARG A 81 -17.40 -8.00 -6.66
N GLU A 82 -16.90 -7.48 -5.54
CA GLU A 82 -16.21 -8.25 -4.50
C GLU A 82 -17.18 -9.02 -3.58
N LEU A 83 -18.50 -8.80 -3.66
CA LEU A 83 -19.47 -9.42 -2.76
C LEU A 83 -19.65 -10.92 -3.02
N LEU A 84 -19.40 -11.70 -1.96
CA LEU A 84 -19.74 -13.13 -1.85
C LEU A 84 -20.91 -13.39 -0.90
N THR A 85 -21.55 -12.34 -0.40
CA THR A 85 -22.64 -12.37 0.59
C THR A 85 -23.80 -11.45 0.17
N PRO A 86 -24.96 -11.55 0.83
CA PRO A 86 -25.98 -10.52 0.75
C PRO A 86 -25.42 -9.14 1.12
N LEU A 87 -26.02 -8.08 0.56
CA LEU A 87 -25.57 -6.71 0.73
C LEU A 87 -25.72 -6.25 2.18
N ASP A 88 -26.87 -6.53 2.79
CA ASP A 88 -27.19 -6.20 4.18
C ASP A 88 -26.22 -6.84 5.19
N VAL A 89 -25.85 -8.11 4.97
CA VAL A 89 -24.86 -8.81 5.81
C VAL A 89 -23.47 -8.19 5.63
N ALA A 90 -23.07 -7.88 4.39
CA ALA A 90 -21.79 -7.22 4.13
C ALA A 90 -21.71 -5.83 4.79
N ASP A 91 -22.79 -5.06 4.70
CA ASP A 91 -22.89 -3.73 5.28
C ASP A 91 -22.87 -3.76 6.81
N PHE A 92 -23.51 -4.75 7.43
CA PHE A 92 -23.47 -4.95 8.88
C PHE A 92 -22.04 -5.13 9.42
N HIS A 93 -21.18 -5.84 8.68
CA HIS A 93 -19.79 -6.08 9.04
C HIS A 93 -18.81 -5.01 8.51
N SER A 94 -19.31 -4.02 7.77
CA SER A 94 -18.50 -2.91 7.30
C SER A 94 -18.20 -1.96 8.48
N ARG A 95 -16.97 -2.01 9.01
CA ARG A 95 -16.60 -1.27 10.24
C ARG A 95 -16.55 0.27 10.06
N ARG A 96 -16.56 0.79 8.82
CA ARG A 96 -16.31 2.22 8.53
C ARG A 96 -17.23 2.84 7.48
N THR A 97 -17.59 2.13 6.41
CA THR A 97 -18.39 2.66 5.28
C THR A 97 -19.13 1.54 4.56
N THR A 98 -20.45 1.50 4.71
CA THR A 98 -21.37 0.65 3.93
C THR A 98 -21.38 1.06 2.46
N ILE A 99 -21.85 0.18 1.58
CA ILE A 99 -22.04 0.51 0.16
C ILE A 99 -22.99 1.71 0.03
N SER A 100 -24.11 1.74 0.76
CA SER A 100 -25.05 2.89 0.75
C SER A 100 -24.37 4.20 1.16
N SER A 101 -23.52 4.15 2.19
CA SER A 101 -22.82 5.34 2.67
C SER A 101 -21.82 5.88 1.64
N ARG A 102 -21.19 5.00 0.84
CA ARG A 102 -20.29 5.38 -0.26
C ARG A 102 -21.07 6.02 -1.40
N LEU A 103 -22.25 5.50 -1.74
CA LEU A 103 -23.12 6.09 -2.75
C LEU A 103 -23.59 7.49 -2.32
N ALA A 104 -24.00 7.65 -1.06
CA ALA A 104 -24.33 8.97 -0.50
C ALA A 104 -23.13 9.94 -0.44
N GLN A 105 -21.90 9.43 -0.35
CA GLN A 105 -20.69 10.26 -0.45
C GLN A 105 -20.42 10.68 -1.90
N LEU A 106 -20.63 9.78 -2.86
CA LEU A 106 -20.51 10.08 -4.28
C LEU A 106 -21.51 11.16 -4.71
N ASP A 107 -22.77 11.07 -4.32
CA ASP A 107 -23.77 12.10 -4.63
C ASP A 107 -23.34 13.48 -4.10
N ARG A 108 -22.87 13.53 -2.84
CA ARG A 108 -22.30 14.77 -2.26
C ARG A 108 -21.06 15.25 -3.01
N PHE A 109 -20.22 14.34 -3.50
CA PHE A 109 -19.02 14.67 -4.26
C PHE A 109 -19.35 15.30 -5.63
N ALA A 110 -20.50 14.97 -6.22
CA ALA A 110 -20.96 15.60 -7.46
C ALA A 110 -21.13 17.11 -7.31
N GLY A 111 -21.52 17.60 -6.12
CA GLY A 111 -21.59 19.03 -5.83
C GLY A 111 -20.22 19.73 -5.85
N ARG A 112 -19.15 19.00 -5.50
CA ARG A 112 -17.78 19.53 -5.56
C ARG A 112 -17.30 19.62 -7.01
N ILE A 113 -17.55 18.60 -7.83
CA ILE A 113 -17.25 18.64 -9.28
C ILE A 113 -18.00 19.80 -9.95
N ALA A 114 -19.28 19.99 -9.62
CA ALA A 114 -20.09 21.08 -10.19
C ALA A 114 -19.59 22.48 -9.83
N SER A 115 -18.92 22.62 -8.69
CA SER A 115 -18.42 23.90 -8.18
C SER A 115 -17.04 24.27 -8.73
N ASP A 116 -16.33 23.30 -9.32
CA ASP A 116 -15.02 23.48 -9.94
C ASP A 116 -15.20 23.79 -11.44
N PRO A 117 -14.77 24.97 -11.94
CA PRO A 117 -14.94 25.34 -13.34
C PRO A 117 -14.31 24.38 -14.36
N GLU A 118 -13.17 23.77 -14.02
CA GLU A 118 -12.41 22.88 -14.91
C GLU A 118 -13.07 21.48 -14.95
N ALA A 119 -13.69 21.08 -13.84
CA ALA A 119 -14.35 19.78 -13.72
C ALA A 119 -15.85 19.78 -14.03
N ASN A 120 -16.51 20.95 -13.97
CA ASN A 120 -17.95 21.10 -14.13
C ASN A 120 -18.52 20.41 -15.38
N PRO A 121 -17.87 20.42 -16.57
CA PRO A 121 -18.37 19.71 -17.75
C PRO A 121 -18.60 18.20 -17.53
N ALA A 122 -17.85 17.56 -16.61
CA ALA A 122 -18.00 16.15 -16.30
C ALA A 122 -19.06 15.83 -15.23
N THR A 123 -19.66 16.84 -14.58
CA THR A 123 -20.66 16.67 -13.51
C THR A 123 -21.83 15.78 -13.94
N GLY A 124 -22.36 15.98 -15.16
CA GLY A 124 -23.48 15.19 -15.68
C GLY A 124 -23.10 13.72 -15.81
N THR A 125 -21.95 13.44 -16.42
CA THR A 125 -21.46 12.07 -16.60
C THR A 125 -21.12 11.41 -15.26
N PHE A 126 -20.58 12.16 -14.28
CA PHE A 126 -20.36 11.66 -12.93
C PHE A 126 -21.67 11.25 -12.27
N ARG A 127 -22.71 12.12 -12.31
CA ARG A 127 -24.04 11.81 -11.78
C ARG A 127 -24.68 10.62 -12.46
N ASP A 128 -24.50 10.46 -13.77
CA ASP A 128 -24.97 9.28 -14.49
C ASP A 128 -24.37 7.99 -13.89
N VAL A 129 -23.08 8.01 -13.52
CA VAL A 129 -22.46 6.85 -12.86
C VAL A 129 -23.08 6.60 -11.50
N VAL A 130 -23.22 7.65 -10.67
CA VAL A 130 -23.81 7.54 -9.32
C VAL A 130 -25.21 6.94 -9.41
N SER A 131 -26.08 7.45 -10.27
CA SER A 131 -27.44 6.92 -10.42
C SER A 131 -27.47 5.47 -10.92
N ALA A 132 -26.49 5.02 -11.71
CA ALA A 132 -26.42 3.62 -12.12
C ALA A 132 -25.90 2.69 -11.01
N LEU A 133 -25.10 3.21 -10.08
CA LEU A 133 -24.68 2.47 -8.89
C LEU A 133 -25.80 2.43 -7.83
N GLU A 134 -26.59 3.49 -7.70
CA GLU A 134 -27.81 3.51 -6.87
C GLU A 134 -28.86 2.53 -7.41
N GLU A 135 -29.09 2.52 -8.72
CA GLU A 135 -29.97 1.50 -9.35
C GLU A 135 -29.46 0.08 -9.08
N LEU A 136 -28.14 -0.13 -9.09
CA LEU A 136 -27.54 -1.42 -8.79
C LEU A 136 -27.75 -1.82 -7.32
N GLU A 137 -27.66 -0.87 -6.39
CA GLU A 137 -27.98 -1.07 -4.98
C GLU A 137 -29.45 -1.47 -4.80
N ASP A 138 -30.37 -0.71 -5.38
CA ASP A 138 -31.81 -0.89 -5.24
C ASP A 138 -32.28 -2.27 -5.67
N ILE A 139 -31.72 -2.81 -6.76
CA ILE A 139 -32.12 -4.12 -7.27
C ILE A 139 -31.32 -5.27 -6.65
N TRP A 140 -30.26 -5.00 -5.89
CA TRP A 140 -29.29 -6.02 -5.49
C TRP A 140 -29.95 -7.14 -4.70
N ASP A 141 -30.82 -6.80 -3.75
CA ASP A 141 -31.48 -7.77 -2.87
C ASP A 141 -32.64 -8.50 -3.57
N ASP A 142 -33.31 -7.84 -4.52
CA ASP A 142 -34.45 -8.39 -5.27
C ASP A 142 -34.04 -9.42 -6.33
N VAL A 143 -32.79 -9.38 -6.80
CA VAL A 143 -32.28 -10.35 -7.78
C VAL A 143 -32.09 -11.72 -7.12
N PRO A 144 -32.43 -12.84 -7.80
CA PRO A 144 -32.17 -14.18 -7.29
C PRO A 144 -30.70 -14.43 -6.95
N ALA A 145 -30.43 -15.09 -5.83
CA ALA A 145 -29.06 -15.40 -5.39
C ALA A 145 -28.25 -16.18 -6.45
N SER A 146 -28.90 -17.05 -7.24
CA SER A 146 -28.27 -17.81 -8.34
C SER A 146 -27.63 -16.93 -9.41
N ASN A 147 -28.07 -15.68 -9.53
CA ASN A 147 -27.52 -14.73 -10.49
C ASN A 147 -26.36 -13.92 -9.88
N LYS A 148 -26.00 -14.15 -8.62
CA LYS A 148 -24.92 -13.47 -7.90
C LYS A 148 -23.81 -14.46 -7.57
N LYS A 149 -22.59 -13.96 -7.37
CA LYS A 149 -21.44 -14.78 -6.95
C LYS A 149 -21.73 -15.59 -5.68
N GLN A 150 -22.43 -14.98 -4.72
CA GLN A 150 -22.90 -15.63 -3.50
C GLN A 150 -23.66 -16.93 -3.76
N GLY A 151 -24.66 -16.93 -4.66
CA GLY A 151 -25.45 -18.13 -4.91
C GLY A 151 -24.67 -19.20 -5.66
N VAL A 152 -23.75 -18.81 -6.55
CA VAL A 152 -22.85 -19.76 -7.23
C VAL A 152 -21.88 -20.40 -6.23
N LEU A 153 -21.28 -19.59 -5.34
CA LEU A 153 -20.41 -20.05 -4.26
C LEU A 153 -21.12 -21.11 -3.42
N VAL A 154 -22.29 -20.79 -2.89
CA VAL A 154 -23.00 -21.70 -1.99
C VAL A 154 -23.54 -22.92 -2.73
N ASN A 155 -24.35 -22.69 -3.77
CA ASN A 155 -25.15 -23.76 -4.38
C ASN A 155 -24.32 -24.71 -5.25
N ASN A 156 -23.22 -24.23 -5.84
CA ASN A 156 -22.43 -25.03 -6.77
C ASN A 156 -21.10 -25.46 -6.15
N LEU A 157 -20.34 -24.52 -5.59
CA LEU A 157 -18.98 -24.81 -5.14
C LEU A 157 -18.95 -25.49 -3.77
N LEU A 158 -19.61 -24.91 -2.76
CA LEU A 158 -19.57 -25.44 -1.40
C LEU A 158 -20.35 -26.76 -1.26
N TYR A 159 -21.57 -26.84 -1.79
CA TYR A 159 -22.30 -28.11 -1.82
C TYR A 159 -21.59 -29.16 -2.70
N GLY A 160 -20.98 -28.73 -3.81
CA GLY A 160 -20.19 -29.64 -4.65
C GLY A 160 -18.95 -30.19 -3.96
N ALA A 161 -18.25 -29.37 -3.17
CA ALA A 161 -17.11 -29.79 -2.35
C ALA A 161 -17.55 -30.77 -1.25
N LEU A 162 -18.67 -30.48 -0.56
CA LEU A 162 -19.25 -31.37 0.44
C LEU A 162 -19.61 -32.75 -0.14
N ASP A 163 -20.25 -32.78 -1.32
CA ASP A 163 -20.65 -34.03 -1.99
C ASP A 163 -19.45 -34.89 -2.42
N ARG A 164 -18.32 -34.26 -2.74
CA ARG A 164 -17.07 -34.93 -3.11
C ARG A 164 -16.18 -35.26 -1.92
N GLY A 165 -16.38 -34.60 -0.78
CA GLY A 165 -15.48 -34.68 0.37
C GLY A 165 -14.17 -33.93 0.15
N ASP A 166 -14.19 -32.87 -0.65
CA ASP A 166 -13.03 -32.04 -0.94
C ASP A 166 -12.92 -30.88 0.06
N SER A 167 -11.69 -30.53 0.45
CA SER A 167 -11.39 -29.34 1.24
C SER A 167 -11.34 -28.09 0.35
N ILE A 168 -11.90 -26.97 0.84
CA ILE A 168 -12.08 -25.74 0.06
C ILE A 168 -11.73 -24.48 0.88
N SER A 169 -10.88 -23.64 0.29
CA SER A 169 -10.55 -22.32 0.82
C SER A 169 -11.30 -21.23 0.05
N VAL A 170 -12.06 -20.37 0.71
CA VAL A 170 -12.72 -19.21 0.07
C VAL A 170 -11.98 -17.93 0.43
N ILE A 171 -11.52 -17.19 -0.57
CA ILE A 171 -10.83 -15.91 -0.39
C ILE A 171 -11.80 -14.75 -0.61
N THR A 172 -11.85 -13.84 0.36
CA THR A 172 -12.61 -12.60 0.30
C THR A 172 -11.66 -11.39 0.20
N ALA A 173 -12.15 -10.23 -0.24
CA ALA A 173 -11.28 -9.07 -0.49
C ALA A 173 -10.78 -8.39 0.79
N THR A 174 -11.41 -8.63 1.95
CA THR A 174 -11.11 -7.96 3.23
C THR A 174 -11.54 -8.80 4.42
N GLU A 175 -10.93 -8.58 5.60
CA GLU A 175 -11.36 -9.17 6.88
C GLU A 175 -12.86 -8.94 7.18
N SER A 176 -13.41 -7.77 6.85
CA SER A 176 -14.84 -7.48 7.01
C SER A 176 -15.72 -8.40 6.16
N GLN A 177 -15.32 -8.68 4.92
CA GLN A 177 -16.05 -9.62 4.05
C GLN A 177 -15.86 -11.08 4.50
N GLN A 178 -14.68 -11.42 5.03
CA GLN A 178 -14.44 -12.72 5.65
C GLN A 178 -15.41 -12.96 6.83
N GLN A 179 -15.58 -11.96 7.69
CA GLN A 179 -16.52 -12.00 8.82
C GLN A 179 -17.97 -12.08 8.33
N ALA A 180 -18.34 -11.27 7.33
CA ALA A 180 -19.67 -11.30 6.72
C ALA A 180 -20.01 -12.68 6.15
N LEU A 181 -19.09 -13.28 5.39
CA LEU A 181 -19.29 -14.58 4.77
C LEU A 181 -19.38 -15.69 5.81
N THR A 182 -18.53 -15.64 6.84
CA THR A 182 -18.59 -16.59 7.95
C THR A 182 -19.93 -16.52 8.67
N MET A 183 -20.40 -15.32 9.01
CA MET A 183 -21.70 -15.14 9.67
C MET A 183 -22.85 -15.58 8.78
N PHE A 184 -22.85 -15.19 7.50
CA PHE A 184 -23.86 -15.59 6.51
C PHE A 184 -23.98 -17.11 6.40
N LEU A 185 -22.85 -17.83 6.30
CA LEU A 185 -22.85 -19.29 6.23
C LEU A 185 -23.32 -19.93 7.54
N GLN A 186 -22.94 -19.37 8.69
CA GLN A 186 -23.38 -19.86 10.00
C GLN A 186 -24.88 -19.63 10.25
N SER A 187 -25.45 -18.54 9.73
CA SER A 187 -26.85 -18.18 9.96
C SER A 187 -27.81 -18.81 8.95
N GLU A 188 -27.52 -18.68 7.65
CA GLU A 188 -28.44 -19.07 6.58
C GLU A 188 -28.14 -20.46 6.01
N HIS A 189 -26.89 -20.91 6.10
CA HIS A 189 -26.43 -22.21 5.60
C HIS A 189 -25.81 -23.08 6.70
N ALA A 190 -26.38 -23.00 7.92
CA ALA A 190 -25.82 -23.61 9.12
C ALA A 190 -25.50 -25.11 9.00
N SER A 191 -26.34 -25.87 8.28
CA SER A 191 -26.09 -27.30 8.02
C SER A 191 -24.86 -27.49 7.13
N LEU A 192 -24.76 -26.76 6.01
CA LEU A 192 -23.62 -26.83 5.11
C LEU A 192 -22.32 -26.42 5.82
N TYR A 193 -22.33 -25.32 6.56
CA TYR A 193 -21.16 -24.84 7.29
C TYR A 193 -20.68 -25.86 8.33
N ARG A 194 -21.62 -26.49 9.06
CA ARG A 194 -21.30 -27.52 10.05
C ARG A 194 -20.80 -28.81 9.41
N ASP A 195 -21.42 -29.22 8.30
CA ASP A 195 -21.12 -30.49 7.66
C ASP A 195 -19.78 -30.43 6.89
N LEU A 196 -19.40 -29.26 6.35
CA LEU A 196 -18.04 -29.01 5.85
C LEU A 196 -17.01 -28.90 6.99
N GLY A 197 -17.35 -28.28 8.13
CA GLY A 197 -16.50 -28.30 9.32
C GLY A 197 -15.07 -27.80 9.05
N ASP A 198 -14.08 -28.65 9.32
CA ASP A 198 -12.65 -28.34 9.14
C ASP A 198 -12.23 -28.32 7.65
N ASP A 199 -13.07 -28.83 6.74
CA ASP A 199 -12.81 -28.86 5.29
C ASP A 199 -13.18 -27.53 4.60
N LEU A 200 -13.79 -26.57 5.33
CA LEU A 200 -14.03 -25.21 4.83
C LEU A 200 -13.18 -24.20 5.61
N SER A 201 -12.33 -23.47 4.88
CA SER A 201 -11.61 -22.32 5.42
C SER A 201 -12.01 -21.04 4.67
N ILE A 202 -12.18 -19.95 5.40
CA ILE A 202 -12.54 -18.64 4.84
C ILE A 202 -11.45 -17.65 5.23
N HIS A 203 -10.84 -17.05 4.22
CA HIS A 203 -9.69 -16.18 4.36
C HIS A 203 -9.95 -14.82 3.71
N ASP A 204 -9.26 -13.80 4.18
CA ASP A 204 -8.98 -12.61 3.38
C ASP A 204 -7.66 -12.81 2.59
N THR A 205 -7.30 -11.83 1.75
CA THR A 205 -6.09 -11.91 0.91
C THR A 205 -4.77 -11.97 1.70
N HIS A 206 -4.79 -11.61 2.99
CA HIS A 206 -3.62 -11.66 3.85
C HIS A 206 -3.50 -13.00 4.60
N SER A 207 -4.57 -13.42 5.28
CA SER A 207 -4.61 -14.63 6.10
C SER A 207 -4.42 -15.91 5.29
N VAL A 208 -4.85 -15.94 4.02
CA VAL A 208 -4.66 -17.09 3.11
C VAL A 208 -3.19 -17.45 2.93
N ARG A 209 -2.27 -16.48 3.08
CA ARG A 209 -0.82 -16.70 2.94
C ARG A 209 -0.28 -17.63 4.00
N SER A 210 -0.98 -17.78 5.12
CA SER A 210 -0.66 -18.69 6.22
C SER A 210 -1.58 -19.92 6.32
N ALA A 211 -2.48 -20.11 5.35
CA ALA A 211 -3.47 -21.19 5.38
C ALA A 211 -2.85 -22.58 5.22
N ASP A 212 -3.56 -23.57 5.79
CA ASP A 212 -3.32 -24.99 5.50
C ASP A 212 -3.76 -25.28 4.05
N PRO A 213 -3.10 -26.21 3.33
CA PRO A 213 -3.41 -26.45 1.93
C PRO A 213 -4.73 -27.18 1.77
N THR A 214 -5.53 -26.74 0.80
CA THR A 214 -6.83 -27.31 0.46
C THR A 214 -6.81 -27.88 -0.96
N ASP A 215 -7.85 -28.64 -1.31
CA ASP A 215 -7.98 -29.22 -2.64
C ASP A 215 -8.40 -28.14 -3.65
N HIS A 216 -9.31 -27.25 -3.24
CA HIS A 216 -9.77 -26.13 -4.06
C HIS A 216 -9.57 -24.78 -3.37
N VAL A 217 -9.39 -23.72 -4.17
CA VAL A 217 -9.49 -22.33 -3.71
C VAL A 217 -10.50 -21.55 -4.55
N VAL A 218 -11.32 -20.71 -3.91
CA VAL A 218 -12.29 -19.85 -4.59
C VAL A 218 -11.86 -18.39 -4.46
N LEU A 219 -11.72 -17.72 -5.60
CA LEU A 219 -11.40 -16.31 -5.71
C LEU A 219 -12.67 -15.51 -6.03
N TYR A 220 -12.84 -14.35 -5.40
CA TYR A 220 -14.04 -13.52 -5.51
C TYR A 220 -14.22 -12.80 -6.85
N GLY A 221 -13.33 -13.00 -7.83
CA GLY A 221 -13.36 -12.37 -9.15
C GLY A 221 -12.03 -11.75 -9.54
N ALA A 222 -12.08 -10.63 -10.26
CA ALA A 222 -10.89 -9.84 -10.49
C ALA A 222 -10.34 -9.31 -9.16
N LEU A 223 -9.16 -9.80 -8.79
CA LEU A 223 -8.52 -9.45 -7.53
C LEU A 223 -8.15 -7.97 -7.51
N ARG A 224 -7.88 -7.43 -6.33
CA ARG A 224 -7.23 -6.11 -6.27
C ARG A 224 -5.82 -6.24 -6.81
N TRP A 225 -5.30 -5.16 -7.40
CA TRP A 225 -4.01 -5.24 -8.09
C TRP A 225 -2.86 -5.73 -7.20
N ALA A 226 -2.85 -5.32 -5.93
CA ALA A 226 -1.84 -5.77 -4.96
C ALA A 226 -1.92 -7.27 -4.62
N ASP A 227 -3.10 -7.88 -4.79
CA ASP A 227 -3.38 -9.27 -4.45
C ASP A 227 -3.35 -10.20 -5.67
N ARG A 228 -3.00 -9.69 -6.85
CA ARG A 228 -2.99 -10.46 -8.12
C ARG A 228 -2.06 -11.67 -8.08
N ASP A 229 -1.09 -11.69 -7.16
CA ASP A 229 -0.21 -12.82 -6.92
C ASP A 229 -0.97 -14.07 -6.44
N LEU A 230 -2.18 -13.92 -5.90
CA LEU A 230 -3.05 -15.06 -5.54
C LEU A 230 -3.57 -15.85 -6.76
N LEU A 231 -3.45 -15.30 -7.99
CA LEU A 231 -3.61 -16.10 -9.22
C LEU A 231 -2.49 -17.15 -9.39
N ARG A 232 -1.51 -17.18 -8.49
CA ARG A 232 -0.51 -18.24 -8.37
C ARG A 232 -0.37 -18.72 -6.93
N THR A 233 -1.49 -18.75 -6.21
CA THR A 233 -1.52 -19.27 -4.85
C THR A 233 -1.04 -20.72 -4.79
N ASP A 234 -0.31 -21.06 -3.73
CA ASP A 234 0.20 -22.39 -3.43
C ASP A 234 -0.68 -23.15 -2.44
N VAL A 235 -1.81 -22.56 -2.06
CA VAL A 235 -2.76 -23.13 -1.10
C VAL A 235 -3.51 -24.32 -1.71
N ALA A 236 -3.74 -24.30 -3.02
CA ALA A 236 -4.43 -25.37 -3.76
C ALA A 236 -3.76 -25.57 -5.13
N THR A 237 -4.09 -26.68 -5.80
CA THR A 237 -3.73 -26.93 -7.20
C THR A 237 -4.85 -26.57 -8.17
N ASP A 238 -6.08 -26.39 -7.66
CA ASP A 238 -7.25 -25.98 -8.43
C ASP A 238 -7.84 -24.69 -7.83
N ALA A 239 -8.01 -23.66 -8.67
CA ALA A 239 -8.65 -22.41 -8.33
C ALA A 239 -9.89 -22.16 -9.18
N VAL A 240 -10.95 -21.67 -8.53
CA VAL A 240 -12.17 -21.21 -9.18
C VAL A 240 -12.32 -19.71 -8.99
N VAL A 241 -12.37 -18.94 -10.08
CA VAL A 241 -12.61 -17.50 -10.05
C VAL A 241 -14.09 -17.24 -10.33
N LEU A 242 -14.79 -16.64 -9.36
CA LEU A 242 -16.16 -16.17 -9.53
C LEU A 242 -16.16 -14.76 -10.09
N ALA A 243 -16.39 -14.58 -11.39
CA ALA A 243 -16.28 -13.28 -12.06
C ALA A 243 -17.58 -12.86 -12.76
N TYR A 244 -17.99 -11.59 -12.67
CA TYR A 244 -19.00 -11.09 -13.61
C TYR A 244 -18.36 -10.87 -15.00
N PRO A 245 -19.10 -10.98 -16.12
CA PRO A 245 -18.57 -10.72 -17.46
C PRO A 245 -17.84 -9.39 -17.63
N ILE A 246 -18.25 -8.35 -16.88
CA ILE A 246 -17.59 -7.04 -16.87
C ILE A 246 -16.18 -7.04 -16.26
N GLU A 247 -15.80 -8.09 -15.53
CA GLU A 247 -14.49 -8.26 -14.90
C GLU A 247 -13.49 -8.99 -15.80
N MET A 248 -13.94 -9.64 -16.88
CA MET A 248 -13.09 -10.49 -17.71
C MET A 248 -11.89 -9.75 -18.31
N GLY A 249 -12.08 -8.53 -18.83
CA GLY A 249 -10.96 -7.74 -19.35
C GLY A 249 -9.91 -7.39 -18.29
N LEU A 250 -10.34 -7.20 -17.03
CA LEU A 250 -9.41 -6.97 -15.91
C LEU A 250 -8.69 -8.26 -15.51
N LEU A 251 -9.36 -9.41 -15.52
CA LEU A 251 -8.76 -10.71 -15.26
C LEU A 251 -7.69 -11.07 -16.31
N HIS A 252 -8.00 -10.90 -17.61
CA HIS A 252 -7.03 -11.08 -18.70
C HIS A 252 -5.78 -10.23 -18.46
N SER A 253 -5.95 -8.94 -18.18
CA SER A 253 -4.81 -8.05 -17.89
C SER A 253 -4.01 -8.45 -16.64
N GLN A 254 -4.66 -8.96 -15.59
CA GLN A 254 -3.98 -9.41 -14.37
C GLN A 254 -3.17 -10.68 -14.62
N VAL A 255 -3.73 -11.61 -15.39
CA VAL A 255 -3.07 -12.85 -15.80
C VAL A 255 -1.84 -12.54 -16.63
N ASP A 256 -1.98 -11.69 -17.66
CA ASP A 256 -0.85 -11.26 -18.49
C ASP A 256 0.25 -10.60 -17.65
N ALA A 257 -0.12 -9.73 -16.71
CA ALA A 257 0.85 -9.04 -15.85
C ALA A 257 1.60 -10.01 -14.93
N VAL A 258 0.89 -10.99 -14.37
CA VAL A 258 1.47 -12.03 -13.51
C VAL A 258 2.37 -12.95 -14.34
N GLU A 259 1.94 -13.37 -15.53
CA GLU A 259 2.77 -14.13 -16.46
C GLU A 259 4.03 -13.40 -16.88
N ASN A 260 3.91 -12.14 -17.32
CA ASN A 260 5.06 -11.34 -17.76
C ASN A 260 6.06 -11.12 -16.61
N SER A 261 5.56 -10.86 -15.40
CA SER A 261 6.40 -10.75 -14.20
C SER A 261 7.17 -12.04 -13.97
N PHE A 262 6.52 -13.21 -14.08
CA PHE A 262 7.20 -14.48 -13.88
C PHE A 262 8.14 -14.87 -15.01
N LYS A 263 7.80 -14.63 -16.28
CA LYS A 263 8.71 -14.84 -17.41
C LYS A 263 10.01 -14.05 -17.21
N SER A 264 9.89 -12.79 -16.78
CA SER A 264 11.06 -11.94 -16.47
C SER A 264 11.92 -12.45 -15.33
N ILE A 265 11.31 -13.11 -14.33
CA ILE A 265 12.03 -13.71 -13.20
C ILE A 265 12.60 -15.06 -13.63
N ALA A 266 11.86 -15.91 -14.35
CA ALA A 266 12.26 -17.22 -14.86
C ALA A 266 13.49 -17.16 -15.78
N ASP A 267 13.64 -16.08 -16.54
CA ASP A 267 14.83 -15.79 -17.35
C ASP A 267 16.07 -15.42 -16.50
N ALA A 268 15.94 -15.26 -15.18
CA ALA A 268 17.06 -14.98 -14.29
C ALA A 268 17.91 -16.25 -14.03
N PRO A 269 19.24 -16.12 -13.91
CA PRO A 269 20.15 -17.23 -13.59
C PRO A 269 19.75 -18.04 -12.35
N PHE A 270 19.02 -17.40 -11.43
CA PHE A 270 18.46 -18.00 -10.22
C PHE A 270 17.54 -19.20 -10.48
N TRP A 271 16.67 -19.16 -11.51
CA TRP A 271 15.78 -20.28 -11.80
C TRP A 271 16.49 -21.48 -12.41
N SER A 272 17.58 -21.26 -13.15
CA SER A 272 18.44 -22.36 -13.60
C SER A 272 19.09 -23.13 -12.45
N VAL A 273 19.18 -22.52 -11.26
CA VAL A 273 19.65 -23.16 -10.02
C VAL A 273 18.51 -23.88 -9.32
N ILE A 274 17.31 -23.27 -9.26
CA ILE A 274 16.11 -23.90 -8.72
C ILE A 274 15.72 -25.14 -9.53
N ASP A 275 15.65 -25.07 -10.86
CA ASP A 275 15.34 -26.20 -11.73
C ASP A 275 16.32 -27.37 -11.55
N LYS A 276 17.62 -27.07 -11.43
CA LYS A 276 18.65 -28.08 -11.09
C LYS A 276 18.46 -28.70 -9.71
N LEU A 277 17.98 -27.94 -8.74
CA LEU A 277 17.68 -28.42 -7.38
C LEU A 277 16.39 -29.27 -7.36
N THR A 278 15.36 -28.88 -8.10
CA THR A 278 14.11 -29.64 -8.22
C THR A 278 14.36 -30.99 -8.91
N HIS A 279 15.19 -31.01 -9.96
CA HIS A 279 15.65 -32.23 -10.62
C HIS A 279 16.46 -33.20 -9.72
N LEU A 280 17.08 -32.70 -8.65
CA LEU A 280 17.77 -33.54 -7.67
C LEU A 280 16.77 -34.24 -6.73
N THR A 281 15.55 -33.72 -6.60
CA THR A 281 14.52 -34.20 -5.67
C THR A 281 13.33 -34.89 -6.34
N THR A 282 13.04 -34.58 -7.61
CA THR A 282 11.96 -35.16 -8.40
C THR A 282 12.45 -35.52 -9.81
N GLU A 283 11.99 -36.64 -10.37
CA GLU A 283 12.35 -37.05 -11.75
C GLU A 283 11.72 -36.13 -12.83
N GLU A 284 10.79 -35.26 -12.43
CA GLU A 284 10.19 -34.26 -13.31
C GLU A 284 10.97 -32.93 -13.28
N PRO A 285 11.16 -32.27 -14.45
CA PRO A 285 11.69 -30.90 -14.49
C PRO A 285 10.80 -29.93 -13.74
N ALA A 286 11.37 -28.85 -13.20
CA ALA A 286 10.58 -27.74 -12.70
C ALA A 286 9.97 -27.01 -13.90
N ASP A 287 8.80 -27.45 -14.34
CA ASP A 287 8.15 -26.87 -15.50
C ASP A 287 7.49 -25.53 -15.12
N VAL A 288 8.16 -24.44 -15.51
CA VAL A 288 7.73 -23.06 -15.28
C VAL A 288 6.43 -22.74 -16.03
N GLU A 289 6.03 -23.57 -17.00
CA GLU A 289 4.86 -23.37 -17.86
C GLU A 289 3.54 -23.95 -17.30
N ARG A 290 3.54 -24.63 -16.14
CA ARG A 290 2.36 -25.39 -15.65
C ARG A 290 1.17 -24.56 -15.09
N VAL A 291 1.08 -23.26 -15.38
CA VAL A 291 -0.14 -22.49 -15.07
C VAL A 291 -0.88 -22.23 -16.39
N ASP A 292 -1.63 -23.22 -16.86
CA ASP A 292 -2.61 -23.02 -17.92
C ASP A 292 -3.80 -22.27 -17.32
N ILE A 293 -3.83 -20.95 -17.49
CA ILE A 293 -5.01 -20.15 -17.18
C ILE A 293 -5.89 -20.12 -18.43
N ASP A 294 -6.85 -21.04 -18.50
CA ASP A 294 -7.83 -21.05 -19.58
C ASP A 294 -8.91 -20.00 -19.29
N LEU A 295 -8.67 -18.76 -19.71
CA LEU A 295 -9.67 -17.70 -19.63
C LEU A 295 -10.64 -17.82 -20.81
N PRO A 296 -11.97 -17.75 -20.60
CA PRO A 296 -12.92 -17.75 -21.71
C PRO A 296 -12.65 -16.58 -22.66
N GLU A 297 -12.78 -16.85 -23.97
CA GLU A 297 -12.62 -15.86 -25.04
C GLU A 297 -13.47 -14.62 -24.74
N TYR A 298 -12.81 -13.47 -24.61
CA TYR A 298 -13.46 -12.19 -24.41
C TYR A 298 -13.78 -11.60 -25.79
N GLU A 299 -15.06 -11.64 -26.20
CA GLU A 299 -15.52 -10.73 -27.23
C GLU A 299 -15.57 -9.33 -26.63
N GLU A 300 -14.62 -8.47 -27.01
CA GLU A 300 -14.74 -7.03 -26.77
C GLU A 300 -16.15 -6.60 -27.19
N PRO A 301 -16.94 -5.95 -26.31
CA PRO A 301 -18.22 -5.44 -26.73
C PRO A 301 -17.95 -4.42 -27.83
N SER A 302 -18.24 -4.82 -29.07
CA SER A 302 -18.24 -3.96 -30.25
C SER A 302 -18.76 -2.60 -29.82
N THR A 303 -17.96 -1.57 -29.99
CA THR A 303 -18.41 -0.18 -29.91
C THR A 303 -19.60 -0.05 -30.84
N SER A 304 -20.80 -0.21 -30.27
CA SER A 304 -22.07 -0.19 -30.99
C SER A 304 -22.13 1.05 -31.88
N ASP A 305 -22.54 0.84 -33.12
CA ASP A 305 -22.67 1.75 -34.28
C ASP A 305 -23.51 3.03 -34.07
N LEU A 306 -23.27 3.78 -32.98
CA LEU A 306 -23.86 5.10 -32.73
C LEU A 306 -22.79 6.20 -32.59
N GLY A 307 -21.56 5.92 -33.02
CA GLY A 307 -20.44 6.86 -33.07
C GLY A 307 -19.80 7.02 -34.46
N GLY A 308 -20.52 6.69 -35.54
CA GLY A 308 -20.00 6.63 -36.91
C GLY A 308 -19.53 7.95 -37.55
N ASP A 309 -19.42 9.05 -36.80
CA ASP A 309 -18.99 10.36 -37.31
C ASP A 309 -17.67 10.87 -36.70
N ILE A 310 -16.95 10.05 -35.93
CA ILE A 310 -15.60 10.40 -35.47
C ILE A 310 -14.64 9.40 -36.11
N SER A 311 -13.98 9.84 -37.17
CA SER A 311 -12.86 9.12 -37.77
C SER A 311 -11.78 8.93 -36.71
N VAL A 312 -11.64 7.68 -36.26
CA VAL A 312 -10.46 7.19 -35.56
C VAL A 312 -9.34 7.20 -36.58
N ASP A 313 -8.57 8.29 -36.62
CA ASP A 313 -7.21 8.17 -37.14
C ASP A 313 -6.46 7.24 -36.19
N GLU A 314 -5.85 6.23 -36.79
CA GLU A 314 -5.01 5.21 -36.17
C GLU A 314 -3.98 5.85 -35.21
N ALA A 315 -4.35 5.99 -33.95
CA ALA A 315 -3.42 6.27 -32.87
C ALA A 315 -2.82 4.94 -32.44
N GLU A 316 -1.52 4.81 -32.67
CA GLU A 316 -0.65 3.72 -32.20
C GLU A 316 -1.03 3.30 -30.77
N GLY A 317 -1.15 1.98 -30.58
CA GLY A 317 -1.66 1.35 -29.36
C GLY A 317 -1.15 2.01 -28.08
N GLU A 318 -2.07 2.64 -27.36
CA GLU A 318 -1.81 3.18 -26.03
C GLU A 318 -1.49 2.02 -25.07
N ASP A 319 -0.30 2.10 -24.48
CA ASP A 319 0.20 1.24 -23.42
C ASP A 319 -0.82 1.12 -22.28
N LEU A 320 -1.42 -0.08 -22.16
CA LEU A 320 -2.36 -0.48 -21.10
C LEU A 320 -1.75 -0.28 -19.69
N GLY A 321 -0.42 -0.11 -19.58
CA GLY A 321 0.25 0.35 -18.37
C GLY A 321 -0.34 1.64 -17.80
N ASN A 322 -0.74 2.62 -18.62
CA ASN A 322 -1.33 3.87 -18.13
C ASN A 322 -2.78 3.74 -17.63
N ILE A 323 -3.48 2.68 -18.03
CA ILE A 323 -4.82 2.36 -17.50
C ILE A 323 -4.68 1.70 -16.10
N VAL A 324 -3.58 0.96 -15.90
CA VAL A 324 -3.19 0.33 -14.63
C VAL A 324 -2.54 1.33 -13.67
N ARG A 325 -1.90 2.40 -14.16
CA ARG A 325 -1.46 3.54 -13.31
C ARG A 325 -2.61 4.27 -12.62
N GLY A 326 -3.82 4.27 -13.19
CA GLY A 326 -5.00 4.75 -12.45
C GLY A 326 -5.43 3.86 -11.27
N TYR A 327 -4.82 2.67 -11.12
CA TYR A 327 -4.90 1.79 -9.94
C TYR A 327 -3.65 1.87 -9.06
N GLU A 328 -2.67 2.70 -9.44
CA GLU A 328 -1.68 3.15 -8.49
C GLU A 328 -2.46 3.90 -7.39
N THR A 329 -2.36 3.38 -6.17
CA THR A 329 -1.85 4.25 -5.12
C THR A 329 -0.58 4.93 -5.64
N ASP A 330 -0.76 6.00 -6.40
CA ASP A 330 0.15 7.11 -6.44
C ASP A 330 -0.13 7.82 -5.09
N TYR A 331 0.71 7.72 -4.05
CA TYR A 331 2.09 8.17 -4.11
C TYR A 331 2.23 9.16 -5.24
N GLU A 332 1.90 10.42 -4.93
CA GLU A 332 2.45 11.59 -5.60
C GLU A 332 3.71 11.19 -6.36
N ASP A 333 3.56 11.13 -7.69
CA ASP A 333 4.64 11.02 -8.64
C ASP A 333 5.76 11.89 -8.10
N SER A 334 6.88 11.24 -7.82
CA SER A 334 8.12 11.79 -7.30
C SER A 334 8.17 13.33 -7.25
N GLU A 335 7.84 13.91 -6.09
CA GLU A 335 8.97 14.60 -5.47
C GLU A 335 9.87 13.46 -5.02
N GLU A 336 10.87 13.16 -5.85
CA GLU A 336 12.15 12.72 -5.31
C GLU A 336 12.29 13.50 -4.00
N PHE A 337 12.19 12.82 -2.86
CA PHE A 337 12.74 13.38 -1.66
C PHE A 337 14.23 13.41 -1.94
N ASP A 338 14.67 14.49 -2.57
CA ASP A 338 16.04 14.82 -2.75
C ASP A 338 16.53 15.25 -1.38
N PRO A 339 17.27 14.39 -0.66
CA PRO A 339 17.78 14.74 0.63
C PRO A 339 19.06 15.59 0.48
N THR A 340 19.34 16.12 -0.71
CA THR A 340 20.33 17.18 -0.93
C THR A 340 19.78 18.60 -0.69
N GLU A 341 18.48 18.81 -0.48
CA GLU A 341 18.01 20.16 -0.11
C GLU A 341 18.45 20.63 1.29
N TYR A 342 19.06 19.74 2.09
CA TYR A 342 19.79 20.16 3.29
C TYR A 342 21.33 20.25 3.13
N GLU A 343 21.89 19.72 2.05
CA GLU A 343 23.33 19.73 1.79
C GLU A 343 23.62 19.66 0.28
N THR A 344 23.48 20.78 -0.45
CA THR A 344 24.44 21.30 -1.47
C THR A 344 23.82 22.37 -2.38
N SER A 345 23.35 23.48 -1.79
CA SER A 345 23.33 24.76 -2.49
C SER A 345 24.79 25.24 -2.60
N ALA A 346 25.44 24.97 -3.74
CA ALA A 346 26.76 25.49 -4.03
C ALA A 346 26.73 27.01 -4.19
N THR A 347 26.85 27.78 -3.10
CA THR A 347 27.35 29.16 -3.16
C THR A 347 28.01 29.61 -1.86
N LYS A 348 29.35 29.80 -1.94
CA LYS A 348 30.27 30.44 -0.98
C LYS A 348 30.25 29.90 0.45
N GLN A 349 30.93 28.77 0.63
CA GLN A 349 31.64 28.52 1.89
C GLN A 349 32.64 29.66 2.14
N THR A 350 32.34 30.53 3.09
CA THR A 350 33.36 31.38 3.73
C THR A 350 34.20 30.48 4.64
N THR A 351 35.48 30.36 4.30
CA THR A 351 36.50 29.68 5.09
C THR A 351 36.60 30.25 6.50
N SER A 352 36.70 29.40 7.53
CA SER A 352 37.90 29.33 8.39
C SER A 352 37.81 28.31 9.54
N SER A 353 38.93 27.60 9.72
CA SER A 353 39.52 27.00 10.93
C SER A 353 38.72 26.93 12.23
N GLY A 354 38.54 25.71 12.75
CA GLY A 354 38.36 25.47 14.19
C GLY A 354 37.18 24.61 14.61
N GLY A 355 36.39 24.04 13.69
CA GLY A 355 35.26 23.15 14.04
C GLY A 355 33.96 23.89 14.41
N TRP A 356 33.84 25.19 14.13
CA TRP A 356 32.64 25.99 14.37
C TRP A 356 32.17 26.58 13.04
N THR A 357 31.00 26.16 12.55
CA THR A 357 30.37 26.71 11.34
C THR A 357 29.28 27.70 11.73
N GLU A 358 29.63 28.99 11.80
CA GLU A 358 28.67 30.09 11.83
C GLU A 358 28.03 30.23 10.43
N THR A 359 26.71 30.16 10.36
CA THR A 359 25.94 30.20 9.09
C THR A 359 25.03 31.41 9.09
N ASP A 360 25.01 32.19 7.99
CA ASP A 360 24.09 33.32 7.79
C ASP A 360 22.63 32.83 7.76
N CYS A 361 21.84 33.20 8.77
CA CYS A 361 20.47 32.74 8.98
C CYS A 361 19.50 33.92 9.19
N LEU A 362 18.22 33.61 9.02
CA LEU A 362 17.10 34.43 9.44
C LEU A 362 16.74 34.07 10.89
N ASP A 363 16.54 35.05 11.76
CA ASP A 363 15.85 34.85 13.04
C ASP A 363 14.38 35.22 12.89
N VAL A 364 13.52 34.20 12.88
CA VAL A 364 12.08 34.38 12.73
C VAL A 364 11.44 34.36 14.11
N HIS A 365 10.83 35.48 14.48
CA HIS A 365 10.07 35.61 15.72
C HIS A 365 8.59 35.38 15.44
N PHE A 366 7.99 34.53 16.26
CA PHE A 366 6.58 34.18 16.21
C PHE A 366 5.82 34.84 17.37
N ASP A 367 4.49 34.77 17.30
CA ASP A 367 3.64 35.08 18.45
C ASP A 367 3.95 34.17 19.65
N GLU A 368 3.55 34.61 20.85
CA GLU A 368 3.84 33.94 22.14
C GLU A 368 5.32 33.95 22.58
N GLY A 369 6.19 34.70 21.90
CA GLY A 369 7.60 34.85 22.31
C GLY A 369 8.51 33.72 21.84
N LEU A 370 8.02 32.88 20.94
CA LEU A 370 8.76 31.82 20.27
C LEU A 370 9.60 32.38 19.11
N SER A 371 10.72 31.75 18.80
CA SER A 371 11.65 32.16 17.74
C SER A 371 12.40 30.96 17.16
N MET A 372 12.88 31.08 15.93
CA MET A 372 13.60 30.01 15.23
C MET A 372 14.61 30.57 14.25
N TYR A 373 15.81 29.99 14.25
CA TYR A 373 16.81 30.26 13.21
C TYR A 373 16.54 29.41 11.97
N LEU A 374 16.39 30.04 10.81
CA LEU A 374 16.16 29.36 9.52
C LEU A 374 17.18 29.83 8.50
N ARG A 375 17.73 28.92 7.69
CA ARG A 375 18.53 29.35 6.54
C ARG A 375 17.60 29.96 5.50
N LYS A 376 18.12 30.88 4.69
CA LYS A 376 17.33 31.60 3.67
C LYS A 376 16.68 30.66 2.64
N ASP A 377 17.32 29.53 2.36
CA ASP A 377 16.89 28.48 1.44
C ASP A 377 16.04 27.39 2.11
N THR A 378 15.93 27.36 3.44
CA THR A 378 15.11 26.37 4.14
C THR A 378 13.64 26.48 3.73
N GLU A 379 13.06 25.38 3.25
CA GLU A 379 11.63 25.30 2.97
C GLU A 379 10.81 25.26 4.27
N VAL A 380 9.78 26.11 4.34
CA VAL A 380 8.81 26.14 5.44
C VAL A 380 7.40 25.95 4.91
N TYR A 381 6.57 25.24 5.69
CA TYR A 381 5.15 25.08 5.39
C TYR A 381 4.37 26.26 5.96
N SER A 382 3.54 26.89 5.14
CA SER A 382 2.68 28.00 5.55
C SER A 382 1.22 27.78 5.19
N VAL A 383 0.32 28.28 6.03
CA VAL A 383 -1.13 28.27 5.82
C VAL A 383 -1.54 29.67 5.35
N ARG A 384 -2.34 29.74 4.29
CA ARG A 384 -2.95 30.98 3.82
C ARG A 384 -4.44 30.96 4.16
N GLU A 385 -4.92 32.04 4.75
CA GLU A 385 -6.34 32.20 5.08
C GLU A 385 -7.21 32.04 3.83
N GLY A 386 -8.26 31.21 3.91
CA GLY A 386 -9.16 30.90 2.79
C GLY A 386 -8.66 29.86 1.78
N HIS A 387 -7.55 29.17 2.06
CA HIS A 387 -7.04 28.09 1.21
C HIS A 387 -6.91 26.76 1.97
N ASP A 388 -7.46 25.69 1.38
CA ASP A 388 -7.43 24.33 1.92
C ASP A 388 -6.13 23.57 1.55
N LYS A 389 -5.00 24.28 1.44
CA LYS A 389 -3.68 23.66 1.12
C LYS A 389 -2.55 24.28 1.94
N LEU A 390 -1.55 23.46 2.27
CA LEU A 390 -0.27 23.92 2.80
C LEU A 390 0.62 24.38 1.66
N PHE A 391 1.25 25.54 1.82
CA PHE A 391 2.18 26.09 0.83
C PHE A 391 3.61 25.95 1.34
N LYS A 392 4.45 25.23 0.59
CA LYS A 392 5.90 25.25 0.79
C LYS A 392 6.47 26.56 0.21
N LYS A 393 7.33 27.23 0.97
CA LYS A 393 8.12 28.37 0.47
C LYS A 393 9.44 28.48 1.23
N ASN A 394 10.46 29.03 0.58
CA ASN A 394 11.73 29.31 1.25
C ASN A 394 11.54 30.33 2.38
N ALA A 395 12.30 30.19 3.47
CA ALA A 395 12.24 31.08 4.62
C ALA A 395 12.53 32.54 4.25
N SER A 396 13.38 32.79 3.26
CA SER A 396 13.61 34.13 2.68
C SER A 396 12.37 34.80 2.09
N ARG A 397 11.31 34.03 1.79
CA ARG A 397 10.03 34.53 1.27
C ARG A 397 8.98 34.69 2.37
N LEU A 398 9.31 34.41 3.63
CA LEU A 398 8.42 34.67 4.76
C LEU A 398 8.18 36.18 4.92
N LYS A 399 6.96 36.51 5.28
CA LYS A 399 6.49 37.86 5.57
C LYS A 399 5.83 37.85 6.94
N LYS A 400 5.76 39.03 7.54
CA LYS A 400 4.94 39.26 8.71
C LYS A 400 3.49 38.85 8.42
N HIS A 401 2.84 38.22 9.41
CA HIS A 401 1.50 37.62 9.34
C HIS A 401 1.39 36.33 8.52
N ASP A 402 2.50 35.76 8.03
CA ASP A 402 2.47 34.40 7.52
C ASP A 402 2.28 33.42 8.69
N VAL A 403 1.38 32.45 8.54
CA VAL A 403 1.19 31.39 9.52
C VAL A 403 2.03 30.19 9.13
N VAL A 404 3.07 29.91 9.91
CA VAL A 404 3.99 28.79 9.71
C VAL A 404 3.49 27.57 10.49
N VAL A 405 3.50 26.41 9.83
CA VAL A 405 3.26 25.11 10.45
C VAL A 405 4.61 24.45 10.69
N HIS A 406 4.99 24.35 11.95
CA HIS A 406 6.21 23.69 12.37
C HIS A 406 5.86 22.36 13.03
N LEU A 407 6.57 21.31 12.60
CA LEU A 407 6.64 20.07 13.35
C LEU A 407 7.96 20.10 14.11
N GLU A 408 7.89 19.92 15.41
CA GLU A 408 9.10 19.61 16.17
C GLU A 408 9.50 18.18 15.81
N ASP A 409 10.49 18.05 14.91
CA ASP A 409 11.04 16.75 14.50
C ASP A 409 11.97 16.28 15.61
N THR A 410 11.38 15.69 16.65
CA THR A 410 12.10 15.09 17.78
C THR A 410 12.30 13.61 17.52
N ASP A 411 13.45 13.08 17.90
CA ASP A 411 13.64 11.62 17.95
C ASP A 411 12.61 10.97 18.88
N GLU A 412 12.07 11.73 19.84
CA GLU A 412 10.98 11.36 20.74
C GLU A 412 9.70 10.91 20.01
N ILE A 413 9.22 11.61 18.97
CA ILE A 413 8.03 11.16 18.24
C ILE A 413 8.28 9.85 17.47
N ARG A 414 9.54 9.63 17.05
CA ARG A 414 9.96 8.41 16.37
C ARG A 414 10.07 7.25 17.36
N GLU A 415 10.59 7.50 18.56
CA GLU A 415 10.66 6.54 19.65
C GLU A 415 9.26 6.14 20.13
N GLU A 416 8.33 7.09 20.29
CA GLU A 416 6.92 6.82 20.60
C GLU A 416 6.27 5.93 19.53
N LEU A 417 6.50 6.24 18.24
CA LEU A 417 6.02 5.41 17.14
C LEU A 417 6.58 3.98 17.20
N TYR A 418 7.89 3.84 17.45
CA TYR A 418 8.54 2.53 17.50
C TYR A 418 8.09 1.71 18.72
N ALA A 419 7.83 2.36 19.85
CA ALA A 419 7.24 1.74 21.04
C ALA A 419 5.83 1.24 20.75
N LEU A 420 4.98 2.05 20.11
CA LEU A 420 3.62 1.66 19.71
C LEU A 420 3.62 0.44 18.76
N ILE A 421 4.54 0.41 17.79
CA ILE A 421 4.70 -0.73 16.87
C ILE A 421 4.99 -2.02 17.63
N ARG A 422 5.92 -1.94 18.59
CA ARG A 422 6.29 -3.05 19.45
C ARG A 422 5.13 -3.51 20.34
N GLU A 423 4.42 -2.57 20.96
CA GLU A 423 3.31 -2.85 21.88
C GLU A 423 2.10 -3.47 21.19
N ARG A 424 1.84 -3.09 19.93
CA ARG A 424 0.69 -3.56 19.14
C ARG A 424 0.93 -4.83 18.34
N GLY A 425 2.03 -5.53 18.61
CA GLY A 425 2.20 -6.93 18.20
C GLY A 425 3.09 -7.17 16.98
N ASP A 426 3.63 -6.13 16.34
CA ASP A 426 4.63 -6.30 15.28
C ASP A 426 6.05 -6.26 15.85
N VAL A 427 6.31 -7.21 16.75
CA VAL A 427 7.61 -7.38 17.40
C VAL A 427 8.69 -7.73 16.36
N GLY A 428 8.29 -8.38 15.26
CA GLY A 428 9.18 -8.71 14.14
C GLY A 428 9.68 -7.48 13.41
N LEU A 429 8.80 -6.57 13.01
CA LEU A 429 9.16 -5.31 12.36
C LEU A 429 10.10 -4.47 13.23
N TYR A 430 9.75 -4.29 14.51
CA TYR A 430 10.59 -3.57 15.46
C TYR A 430 11.97 -4.23 15.65
N TYR A 431 12.00 -5.56 15.79
CA TYR A 431 13.24 -6.31 15.97
C TYR A 431 14.15 -6.17 14.74
N TYR A 432 13.65 -6.45 13.54
CA TYR A 432 14.45 -6.38 12.32
C TYR A 432 14.87 -4.96 11.98
N ALA A 433 14.03 -3.94 12.22
CA ALA A 433 14.40 -2.54 11.97
C ALA A 433 15.54 -2.04 12.88
N ASN A 434 15.67 -2.59 14.09
CA ASN A 434 16.69 -2.17 15.06
C ASN A 434 17.92 -3.11 15.11
N LEU A 435 17.84 -4.30 14.50
CA LEU A 435 18.90 -5.31 14.56
C LEU A 435 20.27 -4.77 14.13
N TRP A 436 20.30 -3.89 13.11
CA TRP A 436 21.55 -3.31 12.63
C TRP A 436 22.19 -2.31 13.61
N LYS A 437 21.40 -1.53 14.33
CA LYS A 437 21.91 -0.61 15.36
C LYS A 437 22.48 -1.39 16.53
N VAL A 438 21.73 -2.38 17.03
CA VAL A 438 22.16 -3.20 18.17
C VAL A 438 23.44 -3.96 17.84
N ASN A 439 23.52 -4.58 16.67
CA ASN A 439 24.72 -5.33 16.28
C ASN A 439 25.90 -4.40 16.01
N LEU A 440 25.68 -3.23 15.41
CA LEU A 440 26.75 -2.28 15.16
C LEU A 440 27.27 -1.65 16.47
N GLU A 441 26.39 -1.35 17.43
CA GLU A 441 26.78 -0.87 18.76
C GLU A 441 27.65 -1.90 19.48
N ALA A 442 27.20 -3.16 19.49
CA ALA A 442 27.96 -4.26 20.08
C ALA A 442 29.32 -4.47 19.38
N ALA A 443 29.36 -4.39 18.05
CA ALA A 443 30.60 -4.52 17.29
C ALA A 443 31.57 -3.36 17.55
N LEU A 444 31.08 -2.14 17.70
CA LEU A 444 31.88 -0.96 18.09
C LEU A 444 32.43 -1.10 19.51
N GLU A 445 31.60 -1.57 20.45
CA GLU A 445 32.05 -1.84 21.84
C GLU A 445 33.10 -2.96 21.91
N GLU A 446 32.95 -4.02 21.11
CA GLU A 446 33.88 -5.15 21.08
C GLU A 446 35.22 -4.78 20.44
N THR A 447 35.20 -4.01 19.36
CA THR A 447 36.41 -3.58 18.65
C THR A 447 37.10 -2.42 19.35
N GLY A 448 36.35 -1.57 20.06
CA GLY A 448 36.87 -0.35 20.69
C GLY A 448 37.29 0.72 19.68
N ASP A 449 36.77 0.64 18.45
CA ASP A 449 37.06 1.56 17.36
C ASP A 449 36.56 2.98 17.69
N ASP A 450 37.36 3.99 17.35
CA ASP A 450 36.90 5.37 17.34
C ASP A 450 36.26 5.77 15.99
N LEU A 451 35.85 7.03 15.86
CA LEU A 451 35.19 7.50 14.64
C LEU A 451 36.13 7.43 13.41
N ASP A 452 37.43 7.66 13.58
CA ASP A 452 38.37 7.62 12.47
C ASP A 452 38.60 6.17 12.00
N ASP A 453 38.68 5.22 12.95
CA ASP A 453 38.73 3.78 12.66
C ASP A 453 37.47 3.31 11.91
N PHE A 454 36.29 3.79 12.34
CA PHE A 454 35.01 3.49 11.69
C PHE A 454 34.94 4.00 10.25
N VAL A 455 35.41 5.23 10.01
CA VAL A 455 35.50 5.82 8.67
C VAL A 455 36.43 4.96 7.79
N GLU A 456 37.62 4.63 8.29
CA GLU A 456 38.61 3.86 7.51
C GLU A 456 38.07 2.48 7.09
N LYS A 457 37.44 1.75 8.02
CA LYS A 457 36.87 0.42 7.74
C LYS A 457 35.73 0.47 6.73
N ILE A 458 34.89 1.51 6.75
CA ILE A 458 33.80 1.65 5.79
C ILE A 458 34.31 2.10 4.41
N GLU A 459 35.31 2.97 4.33
CA GLU A 459 35.92 3.37 3.06
C GLU A 459 36.60 2.20 2.37
N GLN A 460 37.20 1.27 3.12
CA GLN A 460 37.74 0.01 2.61
C GLN A 460 36.68 -0.87 1.91
N GLN A 461 35.39 -0.70 2.22
CA GLN A 461 34.26 -1.35 1.54
C GLN A 461 33.81 -0.63 0.26
N GLY A 462 34.55 0.39 -0.20
CA GLY A 462 34.28 1.10 -1.45
C GLY A 462 33.14 2.12 -1.35
N LEU A 463 32.96 2.73 -0.17
CA LEU A 463 32.11 3.89 0.04
C LEU A 463 32.94 5.16 0.18
N ASP A 464 32.42 6.24 -0.40
CA ASP A 464 32.92 7.58 -0.24
C ASP A 464 31.74 8.47 0.17
N LYS A 465 31.76 8.92 1.42
CA LYS A 465 30.74 9.77 2.04
C LYS A 465 31.44 10.86 2.84
N GLY A 466 30.76 11.99 3.02
CA GLY A 466 31.28 13.06 3.87
C GLY A 466 31.39 12.60 5.33
N HIS A 467 32.40 13.08 6.04
CA HIS A 467 32.68 12.75 7.44
C HIS A 467 31.46 12.88 8.36
N GLY A 468 30.64 13.93 8.17
CA GLY A 468 29.42 14.12 8.96
C GLY A 468 28.32 13.07 8.69
N THR A 469 28.40 12.30 7.60
CA THR A 469 27.51 11.14 7.37
C THR A 469 28.00 9.94 8.19
N TYR A 470 29.30 9.68 8.21
CA TYR A 470 29.90 8.61 9.00
C TYR A 470 29.71 8.86 10.50
N GLU A 471 29.92 10.09 10.96
CA GLU A 471 29.70 10.48 12.36
C GLU A 471 28.28 10.18 12.83
N ARG A 472 27.28 10.49 11.99
CA ARG A 472 25.87 10.21 12.29
C ARG A 472 25.55 8.71 12.33
N TRP A 473 26.26 7.89 11.54
CA TRP A 473 26.13 6.43 11.59
C TRP A 473 26.78 5.85 12.84
N TYR A 474 28.01 6.28 13.14
CA TYR A 474 28.77 5.87 14.31
C TYR A 474 28.05 6.19 15.62
N LYS A 475 27.44 7.38 15.71
CA LYS A 475 26.65 7.79 16.89
C LYS A 475 25.23 7.23 16.93
N MET A 476 24.83 6.40 15.98
CA MET A 476 23.46 5.85 15.84
C MET A 476 22.34 6.90 15.68
N GLU A 477 22.70 8.12 15.28
CA GLU A 477 21.78 9.27 15.12
C GLU A 477 20.85 9.10 13.90
N VAL A 478 21.15 8.18 12.98
CA VAL A 478 20.24 7.86 11.86
C VAL A 478 19.52 6.54 12.08
N HIS A 479 18.27 6.45 11.62
CA HIS A 479 17.48 5.22 11.66
C HIS A 479 17.55 4.39 10.37
N ARG A 480 18.08 4.98 9.29
CA ARG A 480 18.37 4.30 8.02
C ARG A 480 19.60 4.85 7.33
N THR A 481 20.20 4.03 6.48
CA THR A 481 21.10 4.53 5.44
C THR A 481 20.31 4.88 4.18
N ARG A 482 20.79 5.84 3.38
CA ARG A 482 20.11 6.27 2.14
C ARG A 482 20.14 5.21 1.03
N SER A 483 21.01 4.21 1.13
CA SER A 483 21.17 3.20 0.08
C SER A 483 21.44 1.82 0.67
N LYS A 484 20.89 0.80 0.01
CA LYS A 484 21.14 -0.60 0.34
C LYS A 484 22.65 -0.94 0.29
N LYS A 485 23.39 -0.30 -0.64
CA LYS A 485 24.86 -0.41 -0.71
C LYS A 485 25.54 0.13 0.56
N SER A 486 25.09 1.28 1.06
CA SER A 486 25.61 1.85 2.31
C SER A 486 25.33 0.97 3.51
N PHE A 487 24.13 0.40 3.56
CA PHE A 487 23.74 -0.53 4.61
C PHE A 487 24.58 -1.81 4.61
N TRP A 488 24.80 -2.40 3.42
CA TRP A 488 25.61 -3.61 3.25
C TRP A 488 27.06 -3.38 3.65
N ALA A 489 27.64 -2.23 3.27
CA ALA A 489 29.02 -1.90 3.60
C ALA A 489 29.26 -1.79 5.11
N ILE A 490 28.31 -1.23 5.86
CA ILE A 490 28.37 -1.21 7.34
C ILE A 490 28.33 -2.63 7.89
N ALA A 491 27.42 -3.46 7.37
CA ALA A 491 27.27 -4.85 7.80
C ALA A 491 28.51 -5.70 7.48
N GLU A 492 29.20 -5.44 6.37
CA GLU A 492 30.45 -6.13 6.02
C GLU A 492 31.65 -5.60 6.81
N ALA A 493 31.78 -4.28 6.97
CA ALA A 493 32.91 -3.67 7.68
C ALA A 493 33.01 -4.13 9.14
N TYR A 494 31.86 -4.35 9.78
CA TYR A 494 31.75 -4.75 11.19
C TYR A 494 31.28 -6.19 11.39
N ASP A 495 31.24 -7.00 10.33
CA ASP A 495 30.84 -8.41 10.37
C ASP A 495 29.54 -8.65 11.13
N LEU A 496 28.50 -7.88 10.79
CA LEU A 496 27.21 -7.94 11.46
C LEU A 496 26.43 -9.18 10.97
N GLU A 497 26.83 -10.39 11.40
CA GLU A 497 26.31 -11.67 10.92
C GLU A 497 24.77 -11.73 10.91
N GLY A 498 24.12 -11.34 12.01
CA GLY A 498 22.66 -11.33 12.09
C GLY A 498 21.98 -10.38 11.10
N VAL A 499 22.66 -9.31 10.67
CA VAL A 499 22.18 -8.38 9.63
C VAL A 499 22.45 -8.94 8.25
N LYS A 500 23.60 -9.58 8.02
CA LYS A 500 23.96 -10.16 6.73
C LYS A 500 23.08 -11.36 6.37
N GLU A 501 22.81 -12.25 7.32
CA GLU A 501 21.93 -13.42 7.14
C GLU A 501 20.48 -13.02 6.84
N ASN A 502 20.01 -11.92 7.45
CA ASN A 502 18.63 -11.44 7.33
C ASN A 502 18.51 -10.13 6.54
N PHE A 503 19.46 -9.85 5.65
CA PHE A 503 19.66 -8.51 5.09
C PHE A 503 18.42 -7.92 4.41
N SER A 504 17.71 -8.73 3.62
CA SER A 504 16.48 -8.28 2.96
C SER A 504 15.37 -7.97 3.96
N GLN A 505 15.26 -8.73 5.05
CA GLN A 505 14.25 -8.52 6.09
C GLN A 505 14.55 -7.27 6.92
N VAL A 506 15.81 -7.08 7.32
CA VAL A 506 16.29 -5.89 8.03
C VAL A 506 16.10 -4.64 7.16
N TRP A 507 16.51 -4.70 5.89
CA TRP A 507 16.36 -3.55 4.98
C TRP A 507 14.89 -3.17 4.78
N ASN A 508 14.01 -4.15 4.54
CA ASN A 508 12.59 -3.89 4.36
C ASN A 508 11.94 -3.34 5.62
N ALA A 509 12.28 -3.89 6.79
CA ALA A 509 11.77 -3.41 8.08
C ALA A 509 12.16 -1.95 8.37
N VAL A 510 13.41 -1.58 8.08
CA VAL A 510 13.88 -0.19 8.20
C VAL A 510 13.12 0.74 7.25
N GLN A 511 12.86 0.32 6.01
CA GLN A 511 12.09 1.14 5.07
C GLN A 511 10.63 1.30 5.51
N GLU A 512 10.01 0.21 5.97
CA GLU A 512 8.63 0.21 6.44
C GLU A 512 8.44 1.14 7.65
N MET A 513 9.35 1.07 8.64
CA MET A 513 9.38 2.02 9.78
C MET A 513 9.44 3.48 9.32
N GLU A 514 10.29 3.78 8.33
CA GLU A 514 10.45 5.13 7.79
C GLU A 514 9.24 5.58 6.97
N THR A 515 8.58 4.66 6.27
CA THR A 515 7.31 4.93 5.57
C THR A 515 6.21 5.29 6.55
N ILE A 516 6.04 4.52 7.63
CA ILE A 516 5.04 4.79 8.68
C ILE A 516 5.33 6.14 9.34
N TYR A 517 6.60 6.43 9.64
CA TYR A 517 7.02 7.71 10.19
C TYR A 517 6.78 8.89 9.23
N GLY A 518 7.02 8.69 7.94
CA GLY A 518 6.68 9.68 6.90
C GLY A 518 5.19 9.98 6.84
N ARG A 519 4.34 8.93 6.95
CA ARG A 519 2.88 9.06 7.02
C ARG A 519 2.44 9.84 8.26
N LEU A 520 3.04 9.58 9.42
CA LEU A 520 2.79 10.33 10.65
C LEU A 520 3.05 11.83 10.46
N LYS A 521 4.22 12.19 9.90
CA LYS A 521 4.56 13.60 9.61
C LYS A 521 3.58 14.26 8.64
N LYS A 522 3.15 13.54 7.59
CA LYS A 522 2.15 14.04 6.63
C LYS A 522 0.79 14.25 7.30
N ALA A 523 0.35 13.30 8.12
CA ALA A 523 -0.91 13.36 8.85
C ALA A 523 -0.94 14.53 9.85
N LEU A 524 0.12 14.72 10.65
CA LEU A 524 0.23 15.85 11.59
C LEU A 524 0.15 17.20 10.86
N ARG A 525 0.82 17.35 9.71
CA ARG A 525 0.73 18.58 8.89
C ARG A 525 -0.68 18.82 8.36
N GLN A 526 -1.35 17.78 7.87
CA GLN A 526 -2.73 17.90 7.40
C GLN A 526 -3.70 18.26 8.53
N THR A 527 -3.43 17.81 9.75
CA THR A 527 -4.19 18.21 10.93
C THR A 527 -4.07 19.70 11.24
N ALA A 528 -2.87 20.30 11.09
CA ALA A 528 -2.71 21.76 11.23
C ALA A 528 -3.55 22.56 10.23
N LEU A 529 -3.73 22.03 9.02
CA LEU A 529 -4.60 22.64 8.00
C LEU A 529 -6.08 22.56 8.40
N ARG A 530 -6.54 21.40 8.88
CA ARG A 530 -7.97 21.14 9.17
C ARG A 530 -8.45 21.75 10.49
N SER A 531 -7.57 21.82 11.49
CA SER A 531 -7.86 22.53 12.74
C SER A 531 -8.18 24.02 12.50
N ALA A 532 -7.67 24.62 11.41
CA ALA A 532 -7.99 25.98 11.01
C ALA A 532 -9.36 26.14 10.32
N ALA A 533 -9.96 25.05 9.82
CA ALA A 533 -11.22 25.06 9.07
C ALA A 533 -12.44 24.71 9.93
N ASP A 534 -12.43 23.57 10.64
CA ASP A 534 -13.66 23.01 11.24
C ASP A 534 -13.51 22.43 12.67
N GLY A 535 -12.29 22.45 13.25
CA GLY A 535 -12.06 21.99 14.63
C GLY A 535 -12.21 20.48 14.88
N THR A 536 -12.43 19.66 13.83
CA THR A 536 -12.52 18.21 13.91
C THR A 536 -11.18 17.54 13.56
N LEU A 537 -10.74 16.62 14.42
CA LEU A 537 -9.59 15.74 14.19
C LEU A 537 -10.10 14.44 13.57
N ASP A 538 -9.84 14.21 12.29
CA ASP A 538 -10.03 12.89 11.70
C ASP A 538 -8.90 11.97 12.19
N ASP A 539 -9.26 10.82 12.74
CA ASP A 539 -8.29 9.82 13.19
C ASP A 539 -7.67 9.11 11.97
N VAL A 540 -6.51 9.60 11.53
CA VAL A 540 -5.80 9.09 10.34
C VAL A 540 -5.04 7.81 10.69
N MET A 541 -5.32 6.73 9.96
CA MET A 541 -4.58 5.48 10.07
C MET A 541 -3.22 5.60 9.38
N LEU A 542 -2.15 5.37 10.14
CA LEU A 542 -0.74 5.50 9.73
C LEU A 542 -0.18 4.15 9.27
N SER A 543 -0.56 3.08 9.97
CA SER A 543 -0.31 1.69 9.59
C SER A 543 -1.53 0.83 9.90
N GLU A 544 -1.79 -0.17 9.06
CA GLU A 544 -2.86 -1.18 9.27
C GLU A 544 -2.35 -2.35 10.10
N SER A 545 -1.06 -2.67 9.98
CA SER A 545 -0.38 -3.69 10.77
C SER A 545 1.01 -3.15 11.13
N PRO A 546 1.27 -2.83 12.41
CA PRO A 546 0.29 -2.76 13.49
C PRO A 546 -0.73 -1.61 13.27
N ASP A 547 -1.95 -1.69 13.84
CA ASP A 547 -2.92 -0.58 13.79
C ASP A 547 -2.31 0.61 14.53
N ILE A 548 -1.83 1.61 13.80
CA ILE A 548 -1.27 2.85 14.37
C ILE A 548 -2.05 3.99 13.76
N ARG A 549 -2.49 4.91 14.59
CA ARG A 549 -3.31 6.04 14.17
C ARG A 549 -2.79 7.34 14.71
N LEU A 550 -3.24 8.42 14.11
CA LEU A 550 -2.87 9.75 14.53
C LEU A 550 -3.38 10.07 15.95
N SER A 551 -4.51 9.48 16.37
CA SER A 551 -5.01 9.61 17.74
C SER A 551 -4.10 9.01 18.80
N ASP A 552 -3.16 8.15 18.42
CA ASP A 552 -2.20 7.54 19.34
C ASP A 552 -1.10 8.51 19.78
N PHE A 553 -1.02 9.68 19.13
CA PHE A 553 -0.02 10.71 19.41
C PHE A 553 -0.66 11.94 20.03
N GLU A 554 0.01 12.54 21.01
CA GLU A 554 -0.37 13.85 21.56
C GLU A 554 -0.02 14.96 20.54
N ILE A 555 -0.90 15.19 19.56
CA ILE A 555 -0.67 16.11 18.43
C ILE A 555 -0.19 17.50 18.89
N GLY A 556 -0.78 18.02 19.99
CA GLY A 556 -0.43 19.34 20.53
C GLY A 556 0.98 19.46 21.12
N LYS A 557 1.66 18.34 21.35
CA LYS A 557 3.07 18.29 21.77
C LYS A 557 4.04 18.51 20.61
N TYR A 558 3.66 18.14 19.38
CA TYR A 558 4.58 18.07 18.24
C TYR A 558 4.28 19.06 17.12
N LEU A 559 3.07 19.61 17.08
CA LEU A 559 2.58 20.45 15.99
C LEU A 559 2.32 21.87 16.46
N TYR A 560 3.13 22.80 15.96
CA TYR A 560 3.03 24.22 16.28
C TYR A 560 2.51 25.00 15.07
N ARG A 561 1.48 25.82 15.30
CA ARG A 561 0.97 26.78 14.34
C ARG A 561 1.30 28.18 14.85
N MET A 562 2.18 28.86 14.14
CA MET A 562 2.81 30.08 14.65
C MET A 562 2.73 31.18 13.60
N GLU A 563 2.16 32.31 13.98
CA GLU A 563 2.13 33.50 13.11
C GLU A 563 3.44 34.27 13.24
N VAL A 564 4.01 34.67 12.09
CA VAL A 564 5.28 35.40 12.03
C VAL A 564 5.06 36.86 12.45
N HIS A 565 5.74 37.27 13.52
CA HIS A 565 5.70 38.62 14.07
C HIS A 565 6.77 39.54 13.48
N SER A 566 8.01 39.06 13.41
CA SER A 566 9.16 39.77 12.85
C SER A 566 10.22 38.80 12.33
N ILE A 567 11.06 39.28 11.40
CA ILE A 567 12.15 38.50 10.82
C ILE A 567 13.40 39.39 10.85
N GLU A 568 14.47 38.91 11.46
CA GLU A 568 15.78 39.54 11.44
C GLU A 568 16.68 38.77 10.46
N ASP A 569 17.45 39.49 9.64
CA ASP A 569 18.36 38.92 8.64
C ASP A 569 19.82 39.16 9.06
N GLY A 570 20.73 38.27 8.68
CA GLY A 570 22.16 38.41 8.96
C GLY A 570 22.60 37.82 10.30
N VAL A 571 21.86 36.86 10.87
CA VAL A 571 22.18 36.31 12.19
C VAL A 571 23.09 35.10 12.06
N GLU A 572 24.26 35.17 12.70
CA GLU A 572 25.20 34.06 12.79
C GLU A 572 24.88 33.18 13.99
N THR A 573 24.65 31.89 13.72
CA THR A 573 24.33 30.91 14.77
C THR A 573 25.04 29.58 14.52
N LYS A 574 25.09 28.74 15.56
CA LYS A 574 25.60 27.37 15.45
C LYS A 574 24.64 26.55 14.61
N SER A 575 25.19 25.72 13.71
CA SER A 575 24.38 24.83 12.86
C SER A 575 23.43 23.93 13.66
N SER A 576 23.78 23.54 14.89
CA SER A 576 22.94 22.73 15.79
C SER A 576 21.71 23.46 16.36
N GLN A 577 21.65 24.79 16.25
CA GLN A 577 20.53 25.61 16.72
C GLN A 577 19.56 26.01 15.58
N ILE A 578 19.91 25.71 14.34
CA ILE A 578 19.07 25.99 13.16
C ILE A 578 17.89 25.01 13.15
N GLY A 579 16.69 25.51 12.87
CA GLY A 579 15.45 24.71 12.78
C GLY A 579 14.82 24.33 14.11
N ARG A 580 15.45 24.68 15.25
CA ARG A 580 14.90 24.43 16.60
C ARG A 580 14.08 25.62 17.08
N LEU A 581 12.93 25.33 17.68
CA LEU A 581 12.10 26.33 18.32
C LEU A 581 12.75 26.80 19.64
N ARG A 582 12.71 28.10 19.90
CA ARG A 582 13.35 28.75 21.05
C ARG A 582 12.40 29.77 21.65
N GLY A 583 12.13 29.69 22.95
CA GLY A 583 11.21 30.60 23.63
C GLY A 583 10.51 29.88 24.78
N ALA A 584 9.99 30.65 25.74
CA ALA A 584 9.49 30.17 27.03
C ALA A 584 7.99 29.91 27.01
#